data_AF-A0AAN9K6F8-F1
#
_entry.id   AF-A0AAN9K6F8-F1
#
_cell.length_a   1.000
_cell.length_b   1.000
_cell.length_c   1.000
_cell.angle_alpha   90.00
_cell.angle_beta   90.00
_cell.angle_gamma   90.00
#
_symmetry.space_group_name_H-M   'P 1'
#
loop_
_entity.id
_entity.type
_entity.pdbx_description
1 polymer ?
#
loop_
_entity_poly.entity_id
_entity_poly.type
_entity_poly.pdbx_seq_one_letter_code
_entity_poly.pdbx_strand_id
1 'polypeptide(L)'
;MGVNEFLNKLVKITALVTTKDKLLKNVRAIGPKSPLKSIGYDDGISHVEAKYPAILFKQQLTACVEKIFGLLRDNLKKELSPLLGSCIQAPKAGRVHGGKSRSPAGIPQQSSGGQWGSIVNFLDSLMSKLRGNHVPSFFIRKLVTQVFSFINITLFNSLLLRRECCTFSNGEYVKSGLAELEKWIVNATEEVIHQKRKKSLAEIRQDLCPV
;
A
#
# COMPACT_ATOMS: atom_id res chain seq x y z
N MET A 1 -6.83 11.55 -22.00
CA MET A 1 -7.48 11.56 -20.68
C MET A 1 -7.97 12.95 -20.28
N GLY A 2 -9.27 13.12 -20.02
CA GLY A 2 -9.80 14.35 -19.42
C GLY A 2 -9.51 14.41 -17.91
N VAL A 3 -9.44 15.61 -17.32
CA VAL A 3 -9.18 15.81 -15.87
C VAL A 3 -10.15 14.99 -15.00
N ASN A 4 -11.43 14.91 -15.40
CA ASN A 4 -12.45 14.12 -14.70
C ASN A 4 -12.18 12.60 -14.77
N GLU A 5 -11.65 12.10 -15.88
CA GLU A 5 -11.30 10.69 -16.04
C GLU A 5 -10.08 10.31 -15.19
N PHE A 6 -9.10 11.22 -15.09
CA PHE A 6 -7.95 11.09 -14.19
C PHE A 6 -8.39 11.05 -12.73
N LEU A 7 -9.19 12.02 -12.29
CA LEU A 7 -9.73 12.09 -10.93
C LEU A 7 -10.57 10.86 -10.59
N ASN A 8 -11.42 10.40 -11.50
CA ASN A 8 -12.22 9.18 -11.31
C ASN A 8 -11.34 7.94 -11.11
N LYS A 9 -10.24 7.78 -11.86
CA LYS A 9 -9.29 6.67 -11.67
C LYS A 9 -8.58 6.75 -10.33
N LEU A 10 -8.16 7.94 -9.91
CA LEU A 10 -7.49 8.15 -8.62
C LEU A 10 -8.44 7.89 -7.44
N VAL A 11 -9.69 8.34 -7.55
CA VAL A 11 -10.75 8.06 -6.57
C VAL A 11 -11.03 6.56 -6.52
N LYS A 12 -11.10 5.88 -7.68
CA LYS A 12 -11.30 4.42 -7.75
C LYS A 12 -10.16 3.65 -7.10
N ILE A 13 -8.90 4.00 -7.38
CA ILE A 13 -7.71 3.39 -6.76
C ILE A 13 -7.75 3.61 -5.23
N THR A 14 -8.03 4.84 -4.80
CA THR A 14 -8.16 5.17 -3.36
C THR A 14 -9.31 4.39 -2.72
N ALA A 15 -10.44 4.24 -3.41
CA ALA A 15 -11.59 3.48 -2.95
C ALA A 15 -11.29 1.97 -2.88
N LEU A 16 -10.60 1.38 -3.85
CA LEU A 16 -10.19 -0.02 -3.83
C LEU A 16 -9.32 -0.34 -2.62
N VAL A 17 -8.39 0.57 -2.33
CA VAL A 17 -7.46 0.49 -1.21
C VAL A 17 -8.17 0.69 0.14
N THR A 18 -9.17 1.56 0.23
CA THR A 18 -9.86 1.91 1.49
C THR A 18 -11.11 1.08 1.80
N THR A 19 -11.88 0.68 0.78
CA THR A 19 -13.14 -0.07 0.93
C THR A 19 -12.89 -1.47 1.48
N LYS A 20 -11.74 -2.09 1.14
CA LYS A 20 -11.33 -3.38 1.71
C LYS A 20 -10.86 -3.27 3.17
N ASP A 21 -10.46 -2.10 3.65
CA ASP A 21 -10.13 -1.87 5.08
C ASP A 21 -11.39 -1.71 5.96
N LYS A 22 -12.49 -1.18 5.39
CA LYS A 22 -13.80 -1.07 6.08
C LYS A 22 -14.53 -2.42 6.21
N LEU A 23 -14.50 -3.26 5.17
CA LEU A 23 -15.12 -4.59 5.22
C LEU A 23 -14.50 -5.49 6.31
N LEU A 24 -13.19 -5.39 6.56
CA LEU A 24 -12.54 -6.13 7.64
C LEU A 24 -12.86 -5.59 9.05
N LYS A 25 -13.12 -4.28 9.19
CA LYS A 25 -13.56 -3.68 10.46
C LYS A 25 -14.99 -4.10 10.81
N ASN A 26 -15.88 -4.20 9.84
CA ASN A 26 -17.27 -4.63 10.05
C ASN A 26 -17.36 -6.11 10.48
N VAL A 27 -16.50 -6.99 9.96
CA VAL A 27 -16.41 -8.39 10.44
C VAL A 27 -15.93 -8.46 11.90
N ARG A 28 -15.09 -7.51 12.35
CA ARG A 28 -14.59 -7.44 13.74
C ARG A 28 -15.62 -6.89 14.74
N ALA A 29 -16.64 -6.17 14.27
CA ALA A 29 -17.70 -5.61 15.10
C ALA A 29 -18.76 -6.65 15.52
N ILE A 30 -18.72 -7.86 14.96
CA ILE A 30 -19.67 -8.97 15.24
C ILE A 30 -18.97 -10.10 16.05
N GLY A 31 -17.91 -9.78 16.80
CA GLY A 31 -17.36 -10.68 17.83
C GLY A 31 -18.06 -10.45 19.17
N PRO A 32 -18.36 -11.49 19.97
CA PRO A 32 -19.13 -11.33 21.20
C PRO A 32 -18.40 -10.35 22.14
N LYS A 33 -19.10 -9.26 22.50
CA LYS A 33 -18.70 -8.41 23.62
C LYS A 33 -18.81 -9.25 24.89
N SER A 34 -17.70 -9.81 25.36
CA SER A 34 -17.64 -10.46 26.67
C SER A 34 -17.65 -9.38 27.75
N PRO A 35 -18.64 -9.33 28.66
CA PRO A 35 -18.56 -8.49 29.85
C PRO A 35 -17.68 -9.22 30.86
N LEU A 36 -16.44 -8.77 31.05
CA LEU A 36 -15.63 -9.22 32.19
C LEU A 36 -16.23 -8.60 33.47
N LYS A 37 -17.15 -9.33 34.11
CA LYS A 37 -17.46 -9.13 35.53
C LYS A 37 -16.29 -9.71 36.33
N SER A 38 -15.47 -8.84 36.92
CA SER A 38 -14.53 -9.22 37.97
C SER A 38 -15.30 -9.49 39.26
N ILE A 39 -15.48 -10.76 39.60
CA ILE A 39 -15.79 -11.18 40.96
C ILE A 39 -14.51 -11.04 41.78
N GLY A 40 -14.61 -10.32 42.90
CA GLY A 40 -13.47 -9.98 43.76
C GLY A 40 -12.92 -11.18 44.51
N TYR A 41 -11.59 -11.20 44.65
CA TYR A 41 -10.91 -11.72 45.82
C TYR A 41 -9.60 -10.94 46.02
N ASP A 42 -9.29 -10.76 47.30
CA ASP A 42 -8.34 -9.87 47.95
C ASP A 42 -6.86 -10.08 47.56
N ASP A 43 -6.16 -9.00 47.18
CA ASP A 43 -4.73 -8.72 47.51
C ASP A 43 -4.40 -7.27 47.09
N GLY A 44 -4.43 -6.36 48.07
CA GLY A 44 -4.52 -4.91 47.86
C GLY A 44 -3.21 -4.14 47.69
N ILE A 45 -2.03 -4.76 47.57
CA ILE A 45 -0.75 -4.02 47.61
C ILE A 45 0.18 -4.25 46.40
N SER A 46 0.05 -5.33 45.62
CA SER A 46 0.94 -5.62 44.48
C SER A 46 0.39 -5.19 43.10
N HIS A 47 -0.94 -5.08 42.96
CA HIS A 47 -1.59 -4.91 41.65
C HIS A 47 -1.69 -3.45 41.17
N VAL A 48 -1.64 -2.47 42.09
CA VAL A 48 -1.75 -1.03 41.77
C VAL A 48 -0.41 -0.47 41.29
N GLU A 49 0.70 -0.94 41.88
CA GLU A 49 2.06 -0.47 41.55
C GLU A 49 2.50 -0.93 40.15
N ALA A 50 2.17 -2.16 39.73
CA ALA A 50 2.51 -2.68 38.40
C ALA A 50 1.70 -2.06 37.25
N LYS A 51 0.56 -1.43 37.54
CA LYS A 51 -0.35 -0.88 36.52
C LYS A 51 0.26 0.33 35.81
N TYR A 52 0.91 1.22 36.54
CA TYR A 52 1.51 2.43 35.98
C TYR A 52 2.73 2.13 35.07
N PRO A 53 3.72 1.32 35.49
CA PRO A 53 4.79 0.83 34.62
C PRO A 53 4.29 0.12 33.36
N ALA A 54 3.24 -0.70 33.47
CA ALA A 54 2.64 -1.38 32.31
C ALA A 54 2.00 -0.40 31.32
N ILE A 55 1.34 0.66 31.81
CA ILE A 55 0.78 1.72 30.96
C ILE A 55 1.90 2.46 30.23
N LEU A 56 2.95 2.86 30.94
CA LEU A 56 4.09 3.56 30.33
C LEU A 56 4.79 2.69 29.30
N PHE A 57 5.02 1.41 29.60
CA PHE A 57 5.60 0.47 28.64
C PHE A 57 4.75 0.34 27.37
N LYS A 58 3.41 0.23 27.51
CA LYS A 58 2.50 0.21 26.36
C LYS A 58 2.56 1.50 25.54
N GLN A 59 2.64 2.66 26.19
CA GLN A 59 2.80 3.95 25.51
C GLN A 59 4.11 4.02 24.74
N GLN A 60 5.22 3.61 25.34
CA GLN A 60 6.53 3.56 24.68
C GLN A 60 6.53 2.61 23.49
N LEU A 61 5.94 1.42 23.62
CA LEU A 61 5.76 0.50 22.49
C LEU A 61 4.93 1.11 21.36
N THR A 62 3.84 1.81 21.70
CA THR A 62 2.99 2.49 20.72
C THR A 62 3.77 3.56 19.97
N ALA A 63 4.47 4.44 20.70
CA ALA A 63 5.30 5.50 20.12
C ALA A 63 6.45 4.93 19.26
N CYS A 64 7.07 3.83 19.69
CA CYS A 64 8.11 3.14 18.93
C CYS A 64 7.57 2.62 17.59
N VAL A 65 6.42 1.94 17.60
CA VAL A 65 5.78 1.43 16.38
C VAL A 65 5.37 2.57 15.44
N GLU A 66 4.81 3.66 15.97
CA GLU A 66 4.44 4.84 15.19
C GLU A 66 5.68 5.51 14.54
N LYS A 67 6.78 5.62 15.29
CA LYS A 67 8.05 6.15 14.78
C LYS A 67 8.61 5.28 13.66
N ILE A 68 8.66 3.96 13.85
CA ILE A 68 9.13 3.02 12.81
C ILE A 68 8.23 3.11 11.57
N PHE A 69 6.91 3.15 11.76
CA PHE A 69 5.97 3.26 10.64
C PHE A 69 6.12 4.59 9.90
N GLY A 70 6.35 5.69 10.61
CA GLY A 70 6.66 7.00 10.04
C GLY A 70 7.93 6.98 9.19
N LEU A 71 9.02 6.47 9.75
CA LEU A 71 10.31 6.34 9.05
C LEU A 71 10.19 5.46 7.80
N LEU A 72 9.51 4.31 7.91
CA LEU A 72 9.27 3.43 6.78
C LEU A 72 8.49 4.16 5.68
N ARG A 73 7.39 4.82 6.02
CA ARG A 73 6.58 5.60 5.07
C ARG A 73 7.41 6.66 4.37
N ASP A 74 8.22 7.41 5.11
CA ASP A 74 8.96 8.55 4.56
C ASP A 74 10.12 8.08 3.66
N ASN A 75 10.78 6.97 4.02
CA ASN A 75 11.75 6.31 3.14
C ASN A 75 11.11 5.82 1.84
N LEU A 76 9.91 5.21 1.90
CA LEU A 76 9.21 4.77 0.69
C LEU A 76 8.84 5.93 -0.23
N LYS A 77 8.40 7.07 0.32
CA LYS A 77 8.14 8.29 -0.46
C LYS A 77 9.40 8.78 -1.16
N LYS A 78 10.54 8.78 -0.46
CA LYS A 78 11.84 9.21 -0.99
C LYS A 78 12.28 8.34 -2.17
N GLU A 79 12.19 7.02 -2.05
CA GLU A 79 12.53 6.07 -3.12
C GLU A 79 11.57 6.17 -4.32
N LEU A 80 10.28 6.40 -4.06
CA LEU A 80 9.26 6.39 -5.10
C LEU A 80 9.18 7.72 -5.88
N SER A 81 9.55 8.84 -5.26
CA SER A 81 9.52 10.18 -5.87
C SER A 81 10.25 10.27 -7.23
N PRO A 82 11.51 9.81 -7.38
CA PRO A 82 12.20 9.87 -8.67
C PRO A 82 11.56 8.98 -9.75
N LEU A 83 10.98 7.85 -9.36
CA LEU A 83 10.26 6.96 -10.29
C LEU A 83 9.01 7.65 -10.84
N LEU A 84 8.24 8.33 -9.97
CA LEU A 84 7.04 9.08 -10.36
C LEU A 84 7.36 10.28 -11.25
N GLY A 85 8.48 10.97 -11.00
CA GLY A 85 8.93 12.08 -11.84
C GLY A 85 9.13 11.68 -13.31
N SER A 86 9.48 10.42 -13.56
CA SER A 86 9.70 9.87 -14.90
C SER A 86 8.43 9.35 -15.58
N CYS A 87 7.29 9.32 -14.86
CA CYS A 87 6.03 8.73 -15.33
C CYS A 87 5.04 9.75 -15.92
N ILE A 88 5.36 11.04 -15.88
CA ILE A 88 4.45 12.13 -16.29
C ILE A 88 4.52 12.40 -17.80
N GLN A 89 5.66 12.11 -18.43
CA GLN A 89 5.86 12.33 -19.86
C GLN A 89 6.03 11.01 -20.58
N ALA A 90 5.31 10.86 -21.70
CA ALA A 90 5.48 9.72 -22.57
C ALA A 90 6.93 9.68 -23.08
N PRO A 91 7.61 8.51 -23.05
CA PRO A 91 8.91 8.36 -23.66
C PRO A 91 8.83 8.80 -25.12
N LYS A 92 9.56 9.86 -25.48
CA LYS A 92 9.68 10.26 -26.87
C LYS A 92 10.54 9.19 -27.54
N ALA A 93 9.95 8.39 -28.43
CA ALA A 93 10.71 7.57 -29.36
C ALA A 93 11.77 8.48 -29.98
N GLY A 94 13.05 8.16 -29.77
CA GLY A 94 14.14 9.04 -30.13
C GLY A 94 13.99 9.50 -31.56
N ARG A 95 13.89 10.82 -31.77
CA ARG A 95 14.25 11.41 -33.06
C ARG A 95 15.74 11.16 -33.23
N VAL A 96 16.08 9.99 -33.73
CA VAL A 96 17.39 9.76 -34.34
C VAL A 96 17.45 10.74 -35.50
N HIS A 97 18.23 11.81 -35.31
CA HIS A 97 18.71 12.59 -36.43
C HIS A 97 19.52 11.65 -37.31
N GLY A 98 19.01 11.36 -38.51
CA GLY A 98 19.81 10.76 -39.58
C GLY A 98 19.12 9.64 -40.34
N GLY A 99 18.98 9.84 -41.66
CA GLY A 99 19.18 8.74 -42.62
C GLY A 99 17.94 7.95 -43.01
N LYS A 100 17.39 8.32 -44.16
CA LYS A 100 16.63 7.50 -45.10
C LYS A 100 17.10 6.03 -45.14
N SER A 101 16.28 5.07 -44.73
CA SER A 101 16.21 3.75 -45.37
C SER A 101 14.92 3.00 -45.01
N ARG A 102 14.28 2.43 -46.04
CA ARG A 102 13.07 1.61 -45.98
C ARG A 102 13.47 0.16 -45.73
N SER A 103 12.78 -0.55 -44.84
CA SER A 103 12.54 -2.00 -44.89
C SER A 103 11.48 -2.40 -43.85
N PRO A 104 10.49 -3.26 -44.19
CA PRO A 104 9.47 -3.73 -43.26
C PRO A 104 9.81 -5.15 -42.77
N ALA A 105 10.34 -5.28 -41.55
CA ALA A 105 10.44 -6.56 -40.87
C ALA A 105 10.64 -6.35 -39.37
N GLY A 106 9.92 -7.12 -38.55
CA GLY A 106 10.26 -7.32 -37.15
C GLY A 106 9.11 -7.07 -36.20
N ILE A 107 8.44 -8.16 -35.82
CA ILE A 107 8.10 -8.53 -34.43
C ILE A 107 7.50 -7.40 -33.57
N PRO A 108 6.26 -7.51 -33.06
CA PRO A 108 5.78 -6.56 -32.05
C PRO A 108 6.72 -6.65 -30.85
N GLN A 109 7.52 -5.59 -30.67
CA GLN A 109 8.58 -5.52 -29.68
C GLN A 109 7.98 -5.82 -28.31
N GLN A 110 8.21 -7.05 -27.87
CA GLN A 110 7.83 -7.58 -26.57
C GLN A 110 8.68 -6.89 -25.51
N SER A 111 8.02 -6.53 -24.41
CA SER A 111 8.59 -6.36 -23.07
C SER A 111 9.79 -5.43 -22.94
N SER A 112 9.54 -4.13 -22.91
CA SER A 112 10.38 -3.21 -22.13
C SER A 112 9.47 -2.65 -21.05
N GLY A 113 9.57 -3.20 -19.84
CA GLY A 113 8.84 -2.65 -18.69
C GLY A 113 9.16 -1.16 -18.60
N GLY A 114 8.20 -0.32 -18.97
CA GLY A 114 8.38 1.14 -18.99
C GLY A 114 8.65 1.68 -17.59
N GLN A 115 8.72 3.00 -17.45
CA GLN A 115 8.93 3.67 -16.16
C GLN A 115 7.87 3.24 -15.12
N TRP A 116 6.65 2.94 -15.57
CA TRP A 116 5.58 2.33 -14.77
C TRP A 116 5.89 0.91 -14.29
N GLY A 117 6.54 0.09 -15.12
CA GLY A 117 7.01 -1.24 -14.75
C GLY A 117 8.03 -1.20 -13.61
N SER A 118 8.90 -0.19 -13.57
CA SER A 118 9.82 0.02 -12.42
C SER A 118 9.07 0.31 -11.12
N ILE A 119 7.96 1.06 -11.18
CA ILE A 119 7.09 1.28 -10.01
C ILE A 119 6.43 -0.02 -9.58
N VAL A 120 5.89 -0.80 -10.52
CA VAL A 120 5.27 -2.10 -10.23
C VAL A 120 6.28 -3.05 -9.56
N ASN A 121 7.49 -3.17 -10.11
CA ASN A 121 8.56 -3.98 -9.52
C ASN A 121 8.97 -3.52 -8.12
N PHE A 122 9.01 -2.20 -7.88
CA PHE A 122 9.27 -1.65 -6.55
C PHE A 122 8.18 -2.06 -5.55
N LEU A 123 6.90 -1.96 -5.96
CA LEU A 123 5.77 -2.36 -5.13
C LEU A 123 5.76 -3.87 -4.85
N ASP A 124 6.08 -4.70 -5.84
CA ASP A 124 6.24 -6.16 -5.67
C ASP A 124 7.36 -6.50 -4.68
N SER A 125 8.53 -5.88 -4.82
CA SER A 125 9.65 -6.07 -3.91
C SER A 125 9.29 -5.65 -2.48
N LEU A 126 8.59 -4.52 -2.33
CA LEU A 126 8.08 -4.06 -1.03
C LEU A 126 7.14 -5.10 -0.41
N MET A 127 6.16 -5.59 -1.18
CA MET A 127 5.20 -6.59 -0.70
C MET A 127 5.88 -7.89 -0.29
N SER A 128 6.81 -8.39 -1.10
CA SER A 128 7.60 -9.58 -0.79
C SER A 128 8.38 -9.41 0.51
N LYS A 129 9.07 -8.27 0.71
CA LYS A 129 9.81 -7.96 1.94
C LYS A 129 8.90 -7.88 3.16
N LEU A 130 7.77 -7.17 3.07
CA LEU A 130 6.85 -7.02 4.20
C LEU A 130 6.26 -8.39 4.62
N ARG A 131 5.91 -9.24 3.66
CA ARG A 131 5.40 -10.58 3.93
C ARG A 131 6.48 -11.51 4.47
N GLY A 132 7.67 -11.49 3.88
CA GLY A 132 8.82 -12.28 4.32
C GLY A 132 9.26 -11.93 5.74
N ASN A 133 9.10 -10.68 6.16
CA ASN A 133 9.35 -10.22 7.53
C ASN A 133 8.12 -10.36 8.46
N HIS A 134 7.10 -11.13 8.06
CA HIS A 134 5.90 -11.42 8.86
C HIS A 134 5.15 -10.18 9.38
N VAL A 135 5.23 -9.05 8.67
CA VAL A 135 4.52 -7.83 9.04
C VAL A 135 3.01 -8.12 9.03
N PRO A 136 2.27 -7.80 10.10
CA PRO A 136 0.84 -8.05 10.15
C PRO A 136 0.10 -7.39 8.99
N SER A 137 -0.85 -8.12 8.39
CA SER A 137 -1.58 -7.69 7.19
C SER A 137 -2.24 -6.31 7.32
N PHE A 138 -2.65 -5.92 8.52
CA PHE A 138 -3.26 -4.62 8.77
C PHE A 138 -2.27 -3.46 8.63
N PHE A 139 -1.00 -3.67 9.00
CA PHE A 139 0.07 -2.70 8.76
C PHE A 139 0.37 -2.59 7.28
N ILE A 140 0.48 -3.72 6.59
CA ILE A 140 0.71 -3.77 5.14
C ILE A 140 -0.39 -2.98 4.41
N ARG A 141 -1.66 -3.23 4.72
CA ARG A 141 -2.78 -2.48 4.13
C ARG A 141 -2.66 -0.98 4.37
N LYS A 142 -2.45 -0.57 5.63
CA LYS A 142 -2.27 0.86 5.96
C LYS A 142 -1.12 1.50 5.21
N LEU A 143 0.00 0.79 5.08
CA LEU A 143 1.18 1.28 4.38
C LEU A 143 0.94 1.43 2.88
N VAL A 144 0.40 0.39 2.24
CA VAL A 144 0.00 0.43 0.82
C VAL A 144 -0.99 1.57 0.58
N THR A 145 -1.93 1.80 1.51
CA THR A 145 -2.83 2.96 1.40
C THR A 145 -2.09 4.28 1.33
N GLN A 146 -1.15 4.50 2.25
CA GLN A 146 -0.36 5.73 2.30
C GLN A 146 0.51 5.91 1.04
N VAL A 147 1.09 4.82 0.53
CA VAL A 147 1.89 4.83 -0.71
C VAL A 147 1.04 5.25 -1.90
N PHE A 148 -0.15 4.67 -2.06
CA PHE A 148 -1.05 5.01 -3.16
C PHE A 148 -1.63 6.42 -3.06
N SER A 149 -1.92 6.91 -1.85
CA SER A 149 -2.27 8.31 -1.64
C SER A 149 -1.13 9.25 -2.04
N PHE A 150 0.12 8.88 -1.75
CA PHE A 150 1.30 9.65 -2.17
C PHE A 150 1.48 9.66 -3.69
N ILE A 151 1.36 8.50 -4.36
CA ILE A 151 1.39 8.41 -5.83
C ILE A 151 0.36 9.36 -6.45
N ASN A 152 -0.88 9.28 -5.96
CA ASN A 152 -1.99 10.11 -6.43
C ASN A 152 -1.66 11.61 -6.32
N ILE A 153 -1.35 12.08 -5.11
CA ILE A 153 -1.05 13.50 -4.86
C ILE A 153 0.14 13.95 -5.70
N THR A 154 1.19 13.14 -5.80
CA THR A 154 2.40 13.50 -6.55
C THR A 154 2.12 13.66 -8.04
N LEU A 155 1.38 12.72 -8.64
CA LEU A 155 1.03 12.78 -10.07
C LEU A 155 0.09 13.95 -10.36
N PHE A 156 -0.94 14.13 -9.53
CA PHE A 156 -1.88 15.24 -9.68
C PHE A 156 -1.17 16.60 -9.57
N ASN A 157 -0.37 16.80 -8.53
CA ASN A 157 0.40 18.03 -8.35
C ASN A 157 1.36 18.26 -9.52
N SER A 158 2.01 17.21 -10.01
CA SER A 158 2.92 17.34 -11.15
C SER A 158 2.21 17.79 -12.42
N LEU A 159 1.03 17.23 -12.73
CA LEU A 159 0.24 17.63 -13.89
C LEU A 159 -0.33 19.04 -13.76
N LEU A 160 -0.75 19.44 -12.55
CA LEU A 160 -1.22 20.79 -12.28
C LEU A 160 -0.13 21.84 -12.49
N LEU A 161 1.07 21.57 -11.99
CA LEU A 161 2.20 22.51 -12.04
C LEU A 161 2.88 22.53 -13.41
N ARG A 162 2.72 21.49 -14.22
CA ARG A 162 3.41 21.31 -15.50
C ARG A 162 2.41 21.19 -16.65
N ARG A 163 1.84 22.33 -17.05
CA ARG A 163 0.82 22.38 -18.13
C ARG A 163 1.33 21.83 -19.46
N GLU A 164 2.63 21.91 -19.72
CA GLU A 164 3.27 21.32 -20.90
C GLU A 164 3.16 19.79 -20.94
N CYS A 165 2.91 19.16 -19.79
CA CYS A 165 2.68 17.72 -19.70
C CYS A 165 1.23 17.34 -20.03
N CYS A 166 0.28 18.28 -20.05
CA CYS A 166 -1.15 18.04 -20.29
C CYS A 166 -1.48 17.92 -21.78
N THR A 167 -0.84 16.96 -22.47
CA THR A 167 -1.09 16.62 -23.87
C THR A 167 -1.87 15.31 -23.98
N PHE A 168 -2.50 15.06 -25.15
CA PHE A 168 -3.20 13.79 -25.38
C PHE A 168 -2.27 12.57 -25.20
N SER A 169 -1.07 12.61 -25.79
CA SER A 169 -0.11 11.50 -25.71
C SER A 169 0.37 11.23 -24.28
N ASN A 170 0.67 12.27 -23.50
CA ASN A 170 1.05 12.09 -22.10
C ASN A 170 -0.13 11.59 -21.25
N GLY A 171 -1.34 12.09 -21.53
CA GLY A 171 -2.56 11.64 -20.88
C GLY A 171 -2.83 10.15 -21.09
N GLU A 172 -2.64 9.64 -22.32
CA GLU A 172 -2.78 8.21 -22.61
C GLU A 172 -1.67 7.36 -21.98
N TYR A 173 -0.45 7.90 -21.92
CA TYR A 173 0.66 7.25 -21.24
C TYR A 173 0.41 7.10 -19.73
N VAL A 174 0.02 8.18 -19.05
CA VAL A 174 -0.32 8.17 -17.63
C VAL A 174 -1.53 7.27 -17.37
N LYS A 175 -2.54 7.31 -18.23
CA LYS A 175 -3.73 6.43 -18.14
C LYS A 175 -3.36 4.96 -18.15
N SER A 176 -2.46 4.56 -19.05
CA SER A 176 -2.00 3.18 -19.19
C SER A 176 -1.25 2.73 -17.95
N GLY A 177 -0.33 3.55 -17.44
CA GLY A 177 0.39 3.25 -16.20
C GLY A 177 -0.50 3.17 -14.96
N LEU A 178 -1.51 4.04 -14.85
CA LEU A 178 -2.52 3.94 -13.79
C LEU A 178 -3.34 2.64 -13.89
N ALA A 179 -3.57 2.10 -15.09
CA ALA A 179 -4.24 0.82 -15.26
C ALA A 179 -3.36 -0.36 -14.80
N GLU A 180 -2.04 -0.30 -15.01
CA GLU A 180 -1.09 -1.28 -14.45
C GLU A 180 -1.12 -1.28 -12.92
N LEU A 181 -1.11 -0.09 -12.31
CA LEU A 181 -1.21 0.06 -10.86
C LEU A 181 -2.55 -0.43 -10.30
N GLU A 182 -3.66 -0.19 -11.01
CA GLU A 182 -4.98 -0.70 -10.65
C GLU A 182 -5.00 -2.24 -10.66
N LYS A 183 -4.47 -2.86 -11.71
CA LYS A 183 -4.31 -4.32 -11.81
C LYS A 183 -3.44 -4.86 -10.68
N TRP A 184 -2.32 -4.21 -10.39
CA TRP A 184 -1.42 -4.60 -9.31
C TRP A 184 -2.11 -4.62 -7.95
N ILE A 185 -2.89 -3.58 -7.61
CA ILE A 185 -3.66 -3.53 -6.35
C ILE A 185 -4.63 -4.70 -6.23
N VAL A 186 -5.36 -5.03 -7.30
CA VAL A 186 -6.35 -6.11 -7.27
C VAL A 186 -5.67 -7.43 -6.90
N ASN A 187 -4.59 -7.77 -7.59
CA ASN A 187 -3.80 -8.98 -7.36
C ASN A 187 -3.18 -9.01 -5.95
N ALA A 188 -2.48 -7.93 -5.57
CA ALA A 188 -1.83 -7.85 -4.27
C ALA A 188 -2.83 -7.98 -3.12
N THR A 189 -4.06 -7.47 -3.28
CA THR A 189 -5.06 -7.52 -2.22
C THR A 189 -5.70 -8.89 -2.05
N GLU A 190 -5.87 -9.66 -3.12
CA GLU A 190 -6.32 -11.06 -3.02
C GLU A 190 -5.35 -11.86 -2.16
N GLU A 191 -4.05 -11.70 -2.37
CA GLU A 191 -3.01 -12.36 -1.58
C GLU A 191 -2.92 -11.87 -0.12
N VAL A 192 -3.29 -10.62 0.18
CA VAL A 192 -3.33 -10.10 1.57
C VAL A 192 -4.55 -10.66 2.33
N ILE A 193 -5.65 -10.98 1.64
CA ILE A 193 -6.86 -11.56 2.26
C ILE A 193 -6.68 -13.05 2.57
N HIS A 194 -5.94 -13.79 1.73
CA HIS A 194 -5.67 -15.22 1.91
C HIS A 194 -4.57 -15.53 2.93
N GLN A 195 -3.95 -14.51 3.54
CA GLN A 195 -3.05 -14.70 4.68
C GLN A 195 -3.89 -15.18 5.87
N LYS A 196 -4.05 -16.50 5.93
CA LYS A 196 -4.81 -17.32 6.88
C LYS A 196 -4.92 -16.63 8.23
N ARG A 197 -6.16 -16.46 8.72
CA ARG A 197 -6.46 -16.02 10.10
C ARG A 197 -5.47 -16.73 11.02
N LYS A 198 -4.53 -16.00 11.64
CA LYS A 198 -3.68 -16.56 12.69
C LYS A 198 -4.61 -17.17 13.72
N LYS A 199 -4.30 -18.39 14.18
CA LYS A 199 -5.04 -19.08 15.24
C LYS A 199 -5.38 -18.08 16.33
N SER A 200 -6.66 -17.98 16.68
CA SER A 200 -7.10 -17.07 17.73
C SER A 200 -6.44 -17.48 19.05
N LEU A 201 -6.27 -16.54 19.98
CA LEU A 201 -5.72 -16.80 21.31
C LEU A 201 -6.52 -17.90 22.07
N ALA A 202 -7.77 -18.16 21.65
CA ALA A 202 -8.59 -19.26 22.14
C ALA A 202 -8.11 -20.64 21.65
N GLU A 203 -7.61 -20.76 20.42
CA GLU A 203 -7.09 -22.04 19.88
C GLU A 203 -5.72 -22.38 20.49
N ILE A 204 -4.90 -21.39 20.85
CA ILE A 204 -3.63 -21.61 21.57
C ILE A 204 -3.87 -22.11 23.00
N ARG A 205 -4.95 -21.67 23.66
CA ARG A 205 -5.34 -22.16 24.99
C ARG A 205 -5.74 -23.63 24.98
N GLN A 206 -6.35 -24.10 23.90
CA GLN A 206 -6.79 -25.49 23.76
C GLN A 206 -5.63 -26.46 23.51
N ASP A 207 -4.58 -26.00 22.82
CA ASP A 207 -3.37 -26.80 22.54
C ASP A 207 -2.45 -26.93 23.78
N LEU A 208 -2.56 -26.04 24.78
CA LEU A 208 -1.73 -26.06 26.01
C LEU A 208 -2.39 -26.75 27.21
N CYS A 209 -3.72 -26.94 27.18
CA CYS A 209 -4.47 -27.70 28.17
C CYS A 209 -5.48 -28.60 27.43
N PRO A 210 -5.07 -29.80 26.97
CA PRO A 210 -6.04 -30.80 26.54
C PRO A 210 -6.91 -31.18 27.75
N VAL A 211 -8.23 -31.19 27.56
CA VAL A 211 -9.20 -31.74 28.52
C VAL A 211 -9.04 -33.25 28.61
#